data_AF-A0A835A4R8-F1
#
_entry.id   AF-A0A835A4R8-F1
#
_cell.length_a   1.000
_cell.length_b   1.000
_cell.length_c   1.000
_cell.angle_alpha   90.00
_cell.angle_beta   90.00
_cell.angle_gamma   90.00
#
_symmetry.space_group_name_H-M   'P 1'
#
loop_
_entity.id
_entity.type
_entity.pdbx_description
1 polymer ?
#
loop_
_entity_poly.entity_id
_entity_poly.type
_entity_poly.pdbx_seq_one_letter_code
_entity_poly.pdbx_strand_id
1 'polypeptide(L)'
;MHPDPRETRSRFASSSAWPLHVTLSCMGSVDDKYITAHQPHSTKQRIKDRTSSSCPSRPINTRAHSPPIPASSHCQDTIRPRQGKAKQRSMAATPARWLLVAVAAVAVMAGSCVMAAAPRKPVDVPFQKNYVPTWASDHIHYVDGGREVQLFLDRTTGTGFQTRGSYLFGHFSMHIKLVAGDSAGTVTAFYVRLISLASSNSEHDEIDFEFLGNRTGQPYILQTNVFTGGKGDREQRIYLWFDPTKEYHSYSVLWNLYMIAFFVDDVPIRVFKNSTGDLGVRYPFSQPMKLYSSLWNADDWATRGGREKTDWANAPFVASYRGFHVDGCEASAEARYCATQGARWWDQPEFRDLDGAQYRKLKEVRDRYTIYNYCTDRDRYATMPPECARDRDV
;
A
#
# COMPACT_ATOMS: atom_id res chain seq x y z
N MET A 1 69.30 50.54 14.07
CA MET A 1 69.16 50.82 12.63
C MET A 1 67.88 50.15 12.14
N HIS A 2 66.81 50.94 12.01
CA HIS A 2 65.67 50.69 11.11
C HIS A 2 66.11 51.03 9.66
N PRO A 3 65.33 50.75 8.57
CA PRO A 3 63.90 50.41 8.52
C PRO A 3 63.49 49.30 7.53
N ASP A 4 62.18 49.04 7.57
CA ASP A 4 61.26 48.35 6.64
C ASP A 4 60.93 49.25 5.39
N PRO A 5 59.77 49.14 4.69
CA PRO A 5 59.36 48.37 3.50
C PRO A 5 59.18 49.22 2.19
N ARG A 6 58.87 48.57 1.05
CA ARG A 6 57.99 49.07 -0.07
C ARG A 6 57.37 47.85 -0.75
N GLU A 7 56.07 47.59 -0.78
CA GLU A 7 54.90 48.35 -1.27
C GLU A 7 54.94 48.68 -2.78
N THR A 8 54.13 47.95 -3.56
CA THR A 8 53.32 48.50 -4.64
C THR A 8 51.92 47.88 -4.60
N ARG A 9 50.97 48.68 -4.12
CA ARG A 9 49.54 48.56 -4.44
C ARG A 9 49.31 49.05 -5.88
N SER A 10 48.41 48.41 -6.61
CA SER A 10 47.44 49.15 -7.42
C SER A 10 46.05 48.53 -7.25
N ARG A 11 45.10 49.40 -6.88
CA ARG A 11 43.65 49.20 -6.95
C ARG A 11 43.17 50.02 -8.14
N PHE A 12 42.28 49.47 -8.96
CA PHE A 12 41.16 50.14 -9.64
C PHE A 12 40.10 49.03 -9.88
N ALA A 13 38.97 49.05 -9.18
CA ALA A 13 37.68 49.62 -9.64
C ALA A 13 37.08 48.79 -10.80
N SER A 14 36.15 47.88 -10.51
CA SER A 14 34.68 48.09 -10.58
C SER A 14 34.15 48.24 -12.01
N SER A 15 33.42 47.23 -12.49
CA SER A 15 32.06 47.35 -13.07
C SER A 15 31.64 46.08 -13.82
N SER A 16 30.32 45.81 -13.77
CA SER A 16 29.48 45.12 -14.76
C SER A 16 29.89 43.69 -15.18
N ALA A 17 29.22 42.64 -14.70
CA ALA A 17 27.88 42.21 -15.12
C ALA A 17 27.71 42.20 -16.65
N TRP A 18 27.91 41.04 -17.29
CA TRP A 18 27.13 40.64 -18.47
C TRP A 18 26.82 39.14 -18.43
N PRO A 19 25.67 38.74 -18.99
CA PRO A 19 24.99 37.49 -18.74
C PRO A 19 25.24 36.47 -19.87
N LEU A 20 25.20 35.19 -19.53
CA LEU A 20 25.01 34.14 -20.54
C LEU A 20 23.54 34.15 -20.95
N HIS A 21 23.27 34.86 -22.04
CA HIS A 21 22.05 34.77 -22.83
C HIS A 21 21.91 33.36 -23.41
N VAL A 22 20.88 32.63 -22.98
CA VAL A 22 20.22 31.63 -23.82
C VAL A 22 19.09 32.34 -24.54
N THR A 23 19.22 32.47 -25.85
CA THR A 23 18.22 33.02 -26.75
C THR A 23 17.04 32.06 -26.87
N LEU A 24 15.95 32.37 -26.19
CA LEU A 24 14.61 31.89 -26.55
C LEU A 24 14.11 32.78 -27.70
N SER A 25 14.15 32.28 -28.92
CA SER A 25 13.53 32.97 -30.05
C SER A 25 12.07 32.56 -30.14
N CYS A 26 11.18 33.48 -29.77
CA CYS A 26 9.77 33.43 -30.15
C CYS A 26 9.64 34.00 -31.58
N MET A 27 9.20 33.16 -32.51
CA MET A 27 8.45 33.54 -33.72
C MET A 27 7.19 32.69 -33.65
N GLY A 28 5.97 33.20 -33.70
CA GLY A 28 5.48 34.27 -34.55
C GLY A 28 4.34 33.67 -35.36
N SER A 29 3.11 34.09 -35.05
CA SER A 29 1.86 33.69 -35.70
C SER A 29 1.92 33.79 -37.21
N VAL A 30 1.33 32.83 -37.93
CA VAL A 30 0.83 33.03 -39.29
C VAL A 30 -0.57 32.42 -39.38
N ASP A 31 -1.54 33.31 -39.59
CA ASP A 31 -2.95 33.02 -39.84
C ASP A 31 -3.20 32.46 -41.25
N ASP A 32 -4.26 31.63 -41.31
CA ASP A 32 -5.25 31.42 -42.36
C ASP A 32 -4.84 31.39 -43.86
N LYS A 33 -5.24 30.31 -44.55
CA LYS A 33 -6.42 30.33 -45.46
C LYS A 33 -6.70 29.02 -46.23
N TYR A 34 -7.98 28.65 -46.19
CA TYR A 34 -8.82 27.90 -47.16
C TYR A 34 -8.41 26.49 -47.64
N ILE A 35 -9.29 25.50 -47.41
CA ILE A 35 -10.16 24.91 -48.45
C ILE A 35 -11.40 24.22 -47.81
N THR A 36 -12.49 24.37 -48.54
CA THR A 36 -13.93 24.11 -48.38
C THR A 36 -14.44 22.67 -48.24
N ALA A 37 -15.59 22.58 -47.54
CA ALA A 37 -16.83 21.84 -47.85
C ALA A 37 -16.87 20.29 -47.74
N HIS A 38 -17.71 19.76 -46.85
CA HIS A 38 -19.13 19.50 -47.12
C HIS A 38 -19.86 18.88 -45.91
N GLN A 39 -20.95 19.52 -45.48
CA GLN A 39 -22.08 18.83 -44.83
C GLN A 39 -23.02 18.25 -45.91
N PRO A 40 -23.95 17.38 -45.50
CA PRO A 40 -25.35 17.68 -45.78
C PRO A 40 -26.23 17.72 -44.53
N HIS A 41 -27.04 18.78 -44.50
CA HIS A 41 -28.28 18.94 -43.75
C HIS A 41 -29.31 17.85 -44.11
N SER A 42 -30.22 17.55 -43.17
CA SER A 42 -31.68 17.77 -43.32
C SER A 42 -32.49 16.81 -42.42
N THR A 43 -33.64 17.11 -41.79
CA THR A 43 -34.42 18.30 -41.42
C THR A 43 -35.65 17.76 -40.65
N LYS A 44 -35.97 18.35 -39.48
CA LYS A 44 -37.29 18.59 -38.80
C LYS A 44 -38.35 17.46 -38.73
N GLN A 45 -39.13 17.29 -37.66
CA GLN A 45 -40.19 18.19 -37.12
C GLN A 45 -40.74 17.54 -35.83
N ARG A 46 -40.66 18.16 -34.64
CA ARG A 46 -41.65 19.04 -33.95
C ARG A 46 -42.98 18.38 -33.54
N ILE A 47 -43.30 18.45 -32.23
CA ILE A 47 -44.58 18.79 -31.52
C ILE A 47 -44.36 18.42 -30.02
N LYS A 48 -44.17 19.36 -29.06
CA LYS A 48 -45.16 20.15 -28.25
C LYS A 48 -46.22 19.26 -27.56
N ASP A 49 -46.65 19.39 -26.30
CA ASP A 49 -46.51 20.34 -25.19
C ASP A 49 -47.16 19.67 -23.94
N ARG A 50 -47.02 20.33 -22.76
CA ARG A 50 -47.86 20.31 -21.52
C ARG A 50 -47.52 19.31 -20.39
N THR A 51 -46.94 19.76 -19.25
CA THR A 51 -47.54 20.33 -17.98
C THR A 51 -48.36 19.32 -17.18
N SER A 52 -48.43 19.22 -15.84
CA SER A 52 -47.82 19.84 -14.64
C SER A 52 -48.51 19.20 -13.40
N SER A 53 -47.85 19.16 -12.23
CA SER A 53 -48.40 19.19 -10.83
C SER A 53 -49.37 18.07 -10.39
N SER A 54 -49.56 17.63 -9.13
CA SER A 54 -49.07 17.88 -7.76
C SER A 54 -49.78 16.86 -6.85
N CYS A 55 -49.19 16.50 -5.70
CA CYS A 55 -49.86 15.82 -4.57
C CYS A 55 -50.88 16.74 -3.85
N PRO A 56 -51.81 16.19 -3.05
CA PRO A 56 -51.67 16.27 -1.58
C PRO A 56 -52.20 15.07 -0.77
N SER A 57 -51.94 15.16 0.55
CA SER A 57 -52.04 14.24 1.69
C SER A 57 -53.39 14.21 2.46
N ARG A 58 -53.75 13.03 3.04
CA ARG A 58 -54.44 12.63 4.34
C ARG A 58 -55.65 13.45 4.88
N PRO A 59 -56.55 13.00 5.83
CA PRO A 59 -56.36 12.02 6.94
C PRO A 59 -57.58 11.14 7.43
N ILE A 60 -57.29 10.20 8.36
CA ILE A 60 -58.02 9.70 9.57
C ILE A 60 -59.53 9.30 9.51
N ASN A 61 -59.88 8.06 9.90
CA ASN A 61 -60.78 7.80 11.06
C ASN A 61 -60.82 6.33 11.57
N THR A 62 -61.10 6.22 12.87
CA THR A 62 -61.06 5.10 13.83
C THR A 62 -62.35 4.28 13.99
N ARG A 63 -62.23 3.01 14.43
CA ARG A 63 -63.04 2.24 15.44
C ARG A 63 -62.92 0.73 15.13
N ALA A 64 -62.30 -0.12 15.98
CA ALA A 64 -62.72 -0.63 17.28
C ALA A 64 -64.11 -1.29 17.29
N HIS A 65 -64.17 -2.63 17.35
CA HIS A 65 -65.13 -3.43 18.13
C HIS A 65 -64.80 -4.95 18.05
N SER A 66 -64.45 -5.55 19.20
CA SER A 66 -64.70 -6.96 19.56
C SER A 66 -65.99 -7.00 20.40
N PRO A 67 -66.80 -8.09 20.47
CA PRO A 67 -66.52 -9.29 21.30
C PRO A 67 -67.30 -10.56 20.80
N PRO A 68 -67.66 -11.60 21.61
CA PRO A 68 -66.93 -12.39 22.62
C PRO A 68 -66.88 -13.92 22.32
N ILE A 69 -66.11 -14.61 23.15
CA ILE A 69 -65.99 -16.07 23.36
C ILE A 69 -67.27 -16.67 24.00
N PRO A 70 -67.61 -17.94 23.77
CA PRO A 70 -68.30 -18.76 24.76
C PRO A 70 -67.43 -19.92 25.28
N ALA A 71 -67.52 -20.11 26.60
CA ALA A 71 -66.86 -21.13 27.40
C ALA A 71 -67.38 -22.54 27.12
N SER A 72 -66.47 -23.52 27.15
CA SER A 72 -66.78 -24.95 27.15
C SER A 72 -67.04 -25.45 28.56
N SER A 73 -68.14 -26.18 28.73
CA SER A 73 -68.54 -26.85 29.96
C SER A 73 -67.84 -28.20 30.12
N HIS A 74 -67.53 -28.54 31.37
CA HIS A 74 -67.10 -29.84 31.84
C HIS A 74 -68.16 -30.93 31.60
N CYS A 75 -67.72 -32.10 31.11
CA CYS A 75 -68.29 -33.39 31.45
C CYS A 75 -67.15 -34.33 31.85
N GLN A 76 -67.19 -34.80 33.10
CA GLN A 76 -66.46 -35.97 33.57
C GLN A 76 -67.21 -37.22 33.08
N ASP A 77 -66.50 -38.21 32.55
CA ASP A 77 -66.99 -39.58 32.57
C ASP A 77 -65.84 -40.60 32.65
N THR A 78 -65.88 -41.33 33.76
CA THR A 78 -65.45 -42.70 34.06
C THR A 78 -64.38 -43.42 33.21
N ILE A 79 -63.35 -43.85 33.93
CA ILE A 79 -62.31 -44.82 33.56
C ILE A 79 -62.83 -46.27 33.71
N ARG A 80 -62.59 -47.14 32.71
CA ARG A 80 -61.77 -48.41 32.71
C ARG A 80 -62.28 -49.44 31.65
N PRO A 81 -61.49 -50.47 31.26
CA PRO A 81 -60.53 -50.45 30.16
C PRO A 81 -60.90 -51.41 29.00
N ARG A 82 -60.43 -51.14 27.78
CA ARG A 82 -60.36 -52.15 26.70
C ARG A 82 -58.91 -52.36 26.28
N GLN A 83 -58.48 -53.62 26.32
CA GLN A 83 -57.17 -54.10 25.92
C GLN A 83 -56.92 -53.82 24.43
N GLY A 84 -55.96 -52.93 24.16
CA GLY A 84 -55.39 -52.69 22.83
C GLY A 84 -53.96 -53.21 22.79
N LYS A 85 -53.70 -54.19 21.92
CA LYS A 85 -52.37 -54.76 21.68
C LYS A 85 -51.42 -53.66 21.21
N ALA A 86 -50.38 -53.38 22.00
CA ALA A 86 -49.27 -52.52 21.58
C ALA A 86 -48.49 -53.22 20.46
N LYS A 87 -48.60 -52.70 19.23
CA LYS A 87 -47.70 -53.04 18.13
C LYS A 87 -46.44 -52.20 18.30
N GLN A 88 -45.42 -52.79 18.92
CA GLN A 88 -44.10 -52.20 19.08
C GLN A 88 -43.47 -52.04 17.69
N ARG A 89 -43.58 -50.86 17.09
CA ARG A 89 -42.80 -50.50 15.90
C ARG A 89 -41.38 -50.23 16.36
N SER A 90 -40.51 -51.22 16.19
CA SER A 90 -39.07 -51.05 16.18
C SER A 90 -38.71 -50.07 15.07
N MET A 91 -38.46 -48.80 15.42
CA MET A 91 -37.61 -47.94 14.61
C MET A 91 -36.17 -48.22 15.02
N ALA A 92 -35.60 -49.28 14.43
CA ALA A 92 -34.15 -49.42 14.37
C ALA A 92 -33.62 -48.31 13.45
N ALA A 93 -33.44 -47.10 14.00
CA ALA A 93 -32.58 -46.11 13.38
C ALA A 93 -31.16 -46.65 13.46
N THR A 94 -30.65 -47.15 12.33
CA THR A 94 -29.29 -47.66 12.22
C THR A 94 -28.31 -46.55 12.62
N PRO A 95 -27.49 -46.72 13.68
CA PRO A 95 -26.56 -45.68 14.14
C PRO A 95 -25.51 -45.32 13.07
N ALA A 96 -25.33 -46.17 12.06
CA ALA A 96 -24.44 -45.95 10.93
C ALA A 96 -24.78 -44.72 10.07
N ARG A 97 -26.07 -44.34 9.95
CA ARG A 97 -26.47 -43.20 9.08
C ARG A 97 -26.15 -41.84 9.71
N TRP A 98 -26.24 -41.73 11.03
CA TRP A 98 -25.86 -40.52 11.76
C TRP A 98 -24.34 -40.37 11.90
N LEU A 99 -23.61 -41.49 12.03
CA LEU A 99 -22.15 -41.47 11.97
C LEU A 99 -21.64 -41.02 10.60
N LEU A 100 -22.25 -41.47 9.48
CA LEU A 100 -21.81 -41.05 8.14
C LEU A 100 -22.08 -39.56 7.87
N VAL A 101 -23.19 -39.00 8.35
CA VAL A 101 -23.48 -37.57 8.23
C VAL A 101 -22.58 -36.74 9.15
N ALA A 102 -22.29 -37.21 10.36
CA ALA A 102 -21.36 -36.54 11.27
C ALA A 102 -19.90 -36.60 10.77
N VAL A 103 -19.47 -37.73 10.21
CA VAL A 103 -18.13 -37.87 9.60
C VAL A 103 -18.03 -37.04 8.32
N ALA A 104 -19.09 -36.97 7.50
CA ALA A 104 -19.13 -36.08 6.34
C ALA A 104 -19.14 -34.60 6.74
N ALA A 105 -19.86 -34.22 7.80
CA ALA A 105 -19.85 -32.84 8.32
C ALA A 105 -18.49 -32.46 8.92
N VAL A 106 -17.81 -33.38 9.62
CA VAL A 106 -16.45 -33.17 10.14
C VAL A 106 -15.43 -33.14 9.00
N ALA A 107 -15.59 -33.95 7.94
CA ALA A 107 -14.72 -33.91 6.76
C ALA A 107 -14.94 -32.64 5.91
N VAL A 108 -16.18 -32.14 5.81
CA VAL A 108 -16.49 -30.86 5.13
C VAL A 108 -16.01 -29.66 5.97
N MET A 109 -16.06 -29.74 7.30
CA MET A 109 -15.50 -28.71 8.20
C MET A 109 -13.96 -28.76 8.29
N ALA A 110 -13.34 -29.91 8.02
CA ALA A 110 -11.90 -30.05 7.88
C ALA A 110 -11.37 -29.58 6.50
N GLY A 111 -12.25 -29.51 5.49
CA GLY A 111 -11.93 -29.14 4.11
C GLY A 111 -11.86 -27.63 3.84
N SER A 112 -11.99 -26.78 4.86
CA SER A 112 -11.83 -25.32 4.73
C SER A 112 -10.87 -24.78 5.77
N CYS A 113 -9.77 -25.49 6.01
CA CYS A 113 -8.57 -24.80 6.48
C CYS A 113 -8.15 -23.88 5.32
N VAL A 114 -8.24 -22.57 5.54
CA VAL A 114 -7.52 -21.61 4.70
C VAL A 114 -6.06 -22.01 4.84
N MET A 115 -5.57 -22.76 3.85
CA MET A 115 -4.15 -23.00 3.69
C MET A 115 -3.62 -21.61 3.42
N ALA A 116 -2.91 -21.03 4.38
CA ALA A 116 -2.22 -19.78 4.20
C ALA A 116 -0.85 -19.97 4.82
N ALA A 117 0.17 -19.54 4.08
CA ALA A 117 1.55 -19.85 4.37
C ALA A 117 2.34 -18.55 4.52
N ALA A 118 3.32 -18.58 5.42
CA ALA A 118 4.31 -17.51 5.47
C ALA A 118 5.04 -17.41 4.12
N PRO A 119 5.41 -16.19 3.67
CA PRO A 119 6.26 -16.02 2.50
C PRO A 119 7.52 -16.90 2.58
N ARG A 120 8.03 -17.34 1.43
CA ARG A 120 9.29 -18.10 1.39
C ARG A 120 10.41 -17.27 2.02
N LYS A 121 11.28 -17.93 2.80
CA LYS A 121 12.42 -17.28 3.45
C LYS A 121 13.29 -16.55 2.41
N PRO A 122 13.61 -15.26 2.60
CA PRO A 122 14.54 -14.54 1.74
C PRO A 122 15.89 -15.24 1.63
N VAL A 123 16.49 -15.15 0.45
CA VAL A 123 17.85 -15.63 0.18
C VAL A 123 18.75 -14.41 0.01
N ASP A 124 19.73 -14.29 0.91
CA ASP A 124 20.71 -13.22 0.90
C ASP A 124 21.69 -13.38 -0.27
N VAL A 125 21.91 -12.29 -1.00
CA VAL A 125 22.81 -12.22 -2.15
C VAL A 125 23.62 -10.91 -2.12
N PRO A 126 24.78 -10.83 -2.79
CA PRO A 126 25.48 -9.55 -2.93
C PRO A 126 24.66 -8.53 -3.73
N PHE A 127 24.80 -7.26 -3.39
CA PHE A 127 24.14 -6.12 -4.03
C PHE A 127 24.17 -6.19 -5.57
N GLN A 128 25.35 -6.45 -6.14
CA GLN A 128 25.59 -6.37 -7.58
C GLN A 128 24.80 -7.39 -8.38
N LYS A 129 24.32 -8.47 -7.73
CA LYS A 129 23.47 -9.49 -8.36
C LYS A 129 22.17 -8.88 -8.87
N ASN A 130 21.53 -8.04 -8.05
CA ASN A 130 20.18 -7.55 -8.31
C ASN A 130 20.11 -6.04 -8.53
N TYR A 131 21.05 -5.26 -7.99
CA TYR A 131 20.97 -3.81 -7.91
C TYR A 131 22.14 -3.08 -8.59
N VAL A 132 21.91 -1.81 -8.92
CA VAL A 132 22.86 -0.84 -9.45
C VAL A 132 22.61 0.54 -8.83
N PRO A 133 23.64 1.38 -8.65
CA PRO A 133 23.47 2.78 -8.23
C PRO A 133 22.58 3.56 -9.19
N THR A 134 21.83 4.53 -8.68
CA THR A 134 21.02 5.46 -9.49
C THR A 134 21.65 6.85 -9.57
N TRP A 135 22.17 7.39 -8.46
CA TRP A 135 22.91 8.65 -8.42
C TRP A 135 23.93 8.64 -7.28
N ALA A 136 24.90 9.57 -7.32
CA ALA A 136 25.94 9.74 -6.30
C ALA A 136 26.57 8.41 -5.85
N SER A 137 27.19 7.68 -6.79
CA SER A 137 27.77 6.36 -6.54
C SER A 137 28.94 6.39 -5.55
N ASP A 138 29.58 7.54 -5.40
CA ASP A 138 30.62 7.84 -4.42
C ASP A 138 30.07 7.92 -2.97
N HIS A 139 28.76 8.10 -2.80
CA HIS A 139 28.05 8.01 -1.52
C HIS A 139 27.54 6.59 -1.21
N ILE A 140 27.91 5.59 -2.04
CA ILE A 140 27.58 4.19 -1.83
C ILE A 140 28.85 3.42 -1.50
N HIS A 141 28.96 3.01 -0.23
CA HIS A 141 30.11 2.22 0.22
C HIS A 141 29.75 0.72 0.23
N TYR A 142 30.58 -0.09 -0.43
CA TYR A 142 30.40 -1.54 -0.52
C TYR A 142 31.28 -2.23 0.51
N VAL A 143 30.66 -3.01 1.38
CA VAL A 143 31.35 -3.80 2.40
C VAL A 143 31.26 -5.27 2.03
N ASP A 144 32.34 -6.03 2.29
CA ASP A 144 32.38 -7.48 2.10
C ASP A 144 31.96 -7.95 0.69
N GLY A 145 32.49 -7.28 -0.34
CA GLY A 145 32.17 -7.60 -1.73
C GLY A 145 30.71 -7.30 -2.11
N GLY A 146 30.07 -6.36 -1.41
CA GLY A 146 28.67 -5.97 -1.63
C GLY A 146 27.64 -6.82 -0.88
N ARG A 147 28.07 -7.66 0.07
CA ARG A 147 27.13 -8.32 1.00
C ARG A 147 26.47 -7.32 1.95
N GLU A 148 27.12 -6.19 2.17
CA GLU A 148 26.55 -5.01 2.81
C GLU A 148 26.82 -3.77 1.94
N VAL A 149 25.86 -2.86 1.92
CA VAL A 149 25.97 -1.53 1.29
C VAL A 149 25.55 -0.47 2.29
N GLN A 150 26.30 0.62 2.35
CA GLN A 150 26.01 1.78 3.18
C GLN A 150 25.75 2.99 2.29
N LEU A 151 24.63 3.66 2.50
CA LEU A 151 24.27 4.91 1.83
C LEU A 151 24.60 6.08 2.74
N PHE A 152 25.33 7.05 2.22
CA PHE A 152 25.75 8.26 2.93
C PHE A 152 24.96 9.47 2.46
N LEU A 153 24.49 10.27 3.41
CA LEU A 153 23.86 11.56 3.15
C LEU A 153 24.61 12.65 3.90
N ASP A 154 24.99 13.69 3.18
CA ASP A 154 25.52 14.94 3.72
C ASP A 154 24.95 16.14 2.96
N ARG A 155 25.45 17.35 3.25
CA ARG A 155 24.95 18.60 2.66
C ARG A 155 25.07 18.65 1.14
N THR A 156 25.97 17.86 0.55
CA THR A 156 26.24 17.89 -0.89
C THR A 156 25.22 17.08 -1.67
N THR A 157 24.95 15.85 -1.21
CA THR A 157 24.00 14.95 -1.86
C THR A 157 23.57 13.81 -0.94
N GLY A 158 22.38 13.29 -1.20
CA GLY A 158 22.01 11.93 -0.81
C GLY A 158 22.46 10.91 -1.86
N THR A 159 21.93 9.70 -1.78
CA THR A 159 22.24 8.64 -2.75
C THR A 159 21.10 7.62 -2.85
N GLY A 160 21.15 6.76 -3.85
CA GLY A 160 20.21 5.68 -4.01
C GLY A 160 20.65 4.64 -5.03
N PHE A 161 19.89 3.56 -5.08
CA PHE A 161 20.08 2.46 -6.00
C PHE A 161 18.74 1.89 -6.46
N GLN A 162 18.78 1.11 -7.54
CA GLN A 162 17.60 0.45 -8.12
C GLN A 162 17.92 -0.97 -8.58
N THR A 163 16.89 -1.78 -8.81
CA THR A 163 17.07 -3.09 -9.46
C THR A 163 17.53 -2.98 -10.91
N ARG A 164 18.27 -3.99 -11.37
CA ARG A 164 18.62 -4.15 -12.78
C ARG A 164 17.36 -4.40 -13.62
N GLY A 165 16.57 -5.41 -13.22
CA GLY A 165 15.31 -5.77 -13.85
C GLY A 165 14.12 -4.97 -13.34
N SER A 166 13.01 -5.10 -14.06
CA SER A 166 11.66 -4.68 -13.64
C SER A 166 10.83 -5.93 -13.40
N TYR A 167 9.87 -5.85 -12.49
CA TYR A 167 9.10 -7.01 -12.03
C TYR A 167 7.61 -6.69 -12.00
N LEU A 168 6.80 -7.67 -12.37
CA LEU A 168 5.35 -7.62 -12.17
C LEU A 168 4.98 -8.76 -11.22
N PHE A 169 4.69 -8.40 -9.97
CA PHE A 169 4.55 -9.34 -8.84
C PHE A 169 5.87 -9.97 -8.40
N GLY A 170 5.89 -10.38 -7.13
CA GLY A 170 7.04 -11.02 -6.51
C GLY A 170 7.08 -10.88 -5.00
N HIS A 171 8.15 -11.43 -4.45
CA HIS A 171 8.57 -11.23 -3.08
C HIS A 171 9.92 -10.52 -3.07
N PHE A 172 9.96 -9.41 -2.36
CA PHE A 172 11.13 -8.55 -2.30
C PHE A 172 11.45 -8.26 -0.85
N SER A 173 12.72 -8.38 -0.47
CA SER A 173 13.11 -8.21 0.92
C SER A 173 14.49 -7.58 1.04
N MET A 174 14.59 -6.65 1.98
CA MET A 174 15.83 -5.95 2.30
C MET A 174 16.07 -5.99 3.80
N HIS A 175 17.29 -6.31 4.23
CA HIS A 175 17.69 -6.12 5.61
C HIS A 175 18.21 -4.70 5.77
N ILE A 176 17.57 -3.88 6.60
CA ILE A 176 17.90 -2.47 6.74
C ILE A 176 18.23 -2.17 8.20
N LYS A 177 19.33 -1.43 8.41
CA LYS A 177 19.67 -0.80 9.67
C LYS A 177 19.75 0.71 9.45
N LEU A 178 18.94 1.45 10.21
CA LEU A 178 18.71 2.87 9.99
C LEU A 178 19.81 3.76 10.60
N VAL A 179 19.77 5.04 10.24
CA VAL A 179 20.69 6.07 10.73
C VAL A 179 20.59 6.16 12.26
N ALA A 180 21.71 5.96 12.95
CA ALA A 180 21.79 6.10 14.40
C ALA A 180 21.95 7.57 14.83
N GLY A 181 21.60 7.88 16.08
CA GLY A 181 21.77 9.22 16.65
C GLY A 181 20.67 10.19 16.22
N ASP A 182 21.04 11.43 15.91
CA ASP A 182 20.10 12.42 15.37
C ASP A 182 19.97 12.20 13.86
N SER A 183 18.77 11.83 13.43
CA SER A 183 18.42 11.61 12.04
C SER A 183 17.22 12.47 11.61
N ALA A 184 16.86 13.48 12.40
CA ALA A 184 15.74 14.36 12.08
C ALA A 184 15.89 14.97 10.68
N GLY A 185 14.78 15.04 9.94
CA GLY A 185 14.71 15.54 8.58
C GLY A 185 15.23 14.56 7.50
N THR A 186 15.79 13.41 7.88
CA THR A 186 16.21 12.39 6.90
C THR A 186 15.09 11.39 6.60
N VAL A 187 15.06 10.89 5.36
CA VAL A 187 14.21 9.77 4.93
C VAL A 187 15.08 8.69 4.32
N THR A 188 15.03 7.51 4.91
CA THR A 188 15.51 6.28 4.27
C THR A 188 14.32 5.63 3.58
N ALA A 189 14.38 5.36 2.28
CA ALA A 189 13.27 4.76 1.54
C ALA A 189 13.64 3.40 0.96
N PHE A 190 12.66 2.49 0.91
CA PHE A 190 12.70 1.23 0.18
C PHE A 190 11.34 1.04 -0.49
N TYR A 191 11.29 1.12 -1.81
CA TYR A 191 10.01 1.23 -2.52
C TYR A 191 10.03 0.54 -3.88
N VAL A 192 8.85 0.20 -4.37
CA VAL A 192 8.61 -0.45 -5.66
C VAL A 192 7.84 0.53 -6.53
N ARG A 193 8.40 0.98 -7.66
CA ARG A 193 7.81 2.03 -8.50
C ARG A 193 7.98 1.77 -9.99
N LEU A 194 7.00 2.14 -10.80
CA LEU A 194 7.13 2.16 -12.25
C LEU A 194 8.17 3.20 -12.72
N ILE A 195 9.05 2.82 -13.65
CA ILE A 195 9.79 3.77 -14.48
C ILE A 195 8.87 4.25 -15.60
N SER A 196 8.47 5.51 -15.58
CA SER A 196 7.89 6.10 -16.79
C SER A 196 9.03 6.55 -17.71
N LEU A 197 9.22 5.86 -18.83
CA LEU A 197 10.13 6.30 -19.91
C LEU A 197 9.54 7.49 -20.71
N ALA A 198 8.25 7.78 -20.56
CA ALA A 198 7.64 9.01 -21.03
C ALA A 198 7.63 10.02 -19.88
N SER A 199 8.18 11.22 -20.09
CA SER A 199 8.36 12.30 -19.11
C SER A 199 7.05 12.89 -18.52
N SER A 200 5.92 12.19 -18.60
CA SER A 200 4.58 12.72 -18.31
C SER A 200 3.56 11.76 -17.70
N ASN A 201 3.86 10.48 -17.38
CA ASN A 201 2.82 9.65 -16.76
C ASN A 201 2.62 10.03 -15.29
N SER A 202 1.63 10.88 -15.07
CA SER A 202 1.03 11.14 -13.76
C SER A 202 0.45 9.87 -13.13
N GLU A 203 0.19 8.79 -13.90
CA GLU A 203 -0.51 7.58 -13.46
C GLU A 203 0.39 6.41 -13.00
N HIS A 204 1.50 6.67 -12.31
CA HIS A 204 2.38 5.62 -11.81
C HIS A 204 1.77 4.81 -10.65
N ASP A 205 2.14 3.54 -10.56
CA ASP A 205 1.94 2.73 -9.36
C ASP A 205 3.22 2.75 -8.50
N GLU A 206 3.04 2.72 -7.17
CA GLU A 206 4.14 2.76 -6.20
C GLU A 206 3.74 2.08 -4.87
N ILE A 207 4.70 1.43 -4.23
CA ILE A 207 4.56 0.72 -2.96
C ILE A 207 5.74 1.12 -2.07
N ASP A 208 5.48 1.80 -0.96
CA ASP A 208 6.53 2.48 -0.20
C ASP A 208 6.75 1.92 1.20
N PHE A 209 8.02 1.78 1.58
CA PHE A 209 8.49 1.95 2.95
C PHE A 209 9.33 3.23 3.02
N GLU A 210 8.98 4.12 3.94
CA GLU A 210 9.73 5.34 4.24
C GLU A 210 10.00 5.44 5.74
N PHE A 211 11.26 5.42 6.11
CA PHE A 211 11.69 5.57 7.50
C PHE A 211 12.01 7.02 7.77
N LEU A 212 11.17 7.67 8.57
CA LEU A 212 11.30 9.07 8.92
C LEU A 212 12.17 9.18 10.17
N GLY A 213 13.34 9.81 10.01
CA GLY A 213 14.29 10.00 11.09
C GLY A 213 13.78 10.96 12.16
N ASN A 214 14.48 10.98 13.30
CA ASN A 214 14.05 11.72 14.47
C ASN A 214 15.26 12.18 15.29
N ARG A 215 15.03 13.06 16.28
CA ARG A 215 16.08 13.49 17.20
C ARG A 215 16.61 12.32 18.01
N THR A 216 17.86 12.43 18.47
CA THR A 216 18.49 11.42 19.33
C THR A 216 17.58 11.04 20.49
N GLY A 217 17.32 9.75 20.66
CA GLY A 217 16.48 9.20 21.74
C GLY A 217 14.97 9.24 21.46
N GLN A 218 14.53 9.78 20.32
CA GLN A 218 13.14 9.74 19.89
C GLN A 218 12.92 8.60 18.87
N PRO A 219 11.71 8.00 18.84
CA PRO A 219 11.44 6.84 18.00
C PRO A 219 11.39 7.20 16.51
N TYR A 220 11.91 6.30 15.67
CA TYR A 220 11.69 6.32 14.22
C TYR A 220 10.22 6.09 13.87
N ILE A 221 9.76 6.69 12.78
CA ILE A 221 8.47 6.36 12.19
C ILE A 221 8.71 5.55 10.93
N LEU A 222 8.02 4.42 10.79
CA LEU A 222 7.88 3.73 9.51
C LEU A 222 6.56 4.12 8.86
N GLN A 223 6.65 4.81 7.72
CA GLN A 223 5.53 5.13 6.85
C GLN A 223 5.43 4.10 5.73
N THR A 224 4.21 3.65 5.44
CA THR A 224 3.90 2.93 4.21
C THR A 224 2.92 3.71 3.37
N ASN A 225 3.02 3.61 2.05
CA ASN A 225 2.08 4.22 1.12
C ASN A 225 1.83 3.31 -0.08
N VAL A 226 0.72 3.54 -0.79
CA VAL A 226 0.36 2.82 -2.01
C VAL A 226 -0.22 3.81 -3.00
N PHE A 227 0.48 4.01 -4.12
CA PHE A 227 0.01 4.76 -5.26
C PHE A 227 -0.58 3.81 -6.31
N THR A 228 -1.74 4.17 -6.82
CA THR A 228 -2.41 3.43 -7.88
C THR A 228 -2.89 4.38 -8.96
N GLY A 229 -2.38 4.24 -10.18
CA GLY A 229 -2.68 5.16 -11.28
C GLY A 229 -2.43 6.62 -10.90
N GLY A 230 -1.31 6.89 -10.22
CA GLY A 230 -0.88 8.23 -9.82
C GLY A 230 -1.43 8.75 -8.51
N LYS A 231 -2.44 8.08 -7.96
CA LYS A 231 -3.11 8.50 -6.74
C LYS A 231 -2.58 7.70 -5.55
N GLY A 232 -1.79 8.35 -4.72
CA GLY A 232 -1.37 7.88 -3.40
C GLY A 232 -2.38 8.30 -2.34
N ASP A 233 -1.90 9.08 -1.37
CA ASP A 233 -2.66 9.58 -0.22
C ASP A 233 -3.10 8.49 0.77
N ARG A 234 -2.42 7.34 0.78
CA ARG A 234 -2.77 6.17 1.60
C ARG A 234 -1.71 5.92 2.67
N GLU A 235 -1.24 6.96 3.32
CA GLU A 235 -0.17 6.82 4.31
C GLU A 235 -0.68 6.10 5.57
N GLN A 236 0.11 5.14 6.04
CA GLN A 236 0.02 4.63 7.40
C GLN A 236 1.38 4.81 8.07
N ARG A 237 1.38 5.21 9.34
CA ARG A 237 2.60 5.40 10.12
C ARG A 237 2.55 4.57 11.38
N ILE A 238 3.62 3.83 11.63
CA ILE A 238 3.79 3.05 12.86
C ILE A 238 5.10 3.43 13.57
N TYR A 239 5.12 3.28 14.89
CA TYR A 239 6.37 3.04 15.61
C TYR A 239 6.75 1.56 15.48
N LEU A 240 8.05 1.26 15.59
CA LEU A 240 8.55 -0.11 15.61
C LEU A 240 8.67 -0.61 17.05
N TRP A 241 8.51 -1.92 17.26
CA TRP A 241 8.65 -2.59 18.56
C TRP A 241 10.10 -2.90 18.94
N PHE A 242 11.06 -2.30 18.23
CA PHE A 242 12.50 -2.41 18.43
C PHE A 242 13.16 -1.10 18.00
N ASP A 243 14.44 -0.93 18.33
CA ASP A 243 15.27 0.19 17.85
C ASP A 243 15.89 -0.20 16.48
N PRO A 244 15.39 0.37 15.36
CA PRO A 244 15.84 -0.01 14.01
C PRO A 244 17.25 0.50 13.67
N THR A 245 17.91 1.22 14.58
CA THR A 245 19.28 1.74 14.39
C THR A 245 20.35 0.79 14.94
N LYS A 246 19.95 -0.20 15.75
CA LYS A 246 20.89 -1.11 16.44
C LYS A 246 21.23 -2.34 15.62
N GLU A 247 20.21 -3.00 15.08
CA GLU A 247 20.35 -4.25 14.35
C GLU A 247 19.69 -4.18 12.98
N TYR A 248 20.04 -5.12 12.11
CA TYR A 248 19.35 -5.30 10.85
C TYR A 248 18.01 -6.00 11.07
N HIS A 249 16.96 -5.44 10.49
CA HIS A 249 15.63 -6.05 10.42
C HIS A 249 15.20 -6.21 8.97
N SER A 250 14.38 -7.22 8.66
CA SER A 250 13.93 -7.44 7.29
C SER A 250 12.65 -6.65 7.00
N TYR A 251 12.66 -5.91 5.91
CA TYR A 251 11.49 -5.19 5.39
C TYR A 251 11.13 -5.79 4.04
N SER A 252 9.93 -6.34 3.95
CA SER A 252 9.56 -7.16 2.79
C SER A 252 8.20 -6.77 2.22
N VAL A 253 8.09 -6.90 0.90
CA VAL A 253 6.84 -6.77 0.16
C VAL A 253 6.53 -8.11 -0.50
N LEU A 254 5.37 -8.67 -0.22
CA LEU A 254 4.74 -9.69 -1.05
C LEU A 254 3.69 -9.01 -1.92
N TRP A 255 3.89 -9.00 -3.22
CA TRP A 255 2.98 -8.38 -4.19
C TRP A 255 2.55 -9.44 -5.21
N ASN A 256 1.25 -9.74 -5.26
CA ASN A 256 0.66 -10.65 -6.24
C ASN A 256 -0.66 -10.10 -6.79
N LEU A 257 -1.44 -10.89 -7.54
CA LEU A 257 -2.74 -10.43 -8.07
C LEU A 257 -3.82 -10.19 -7.00
N TYR A 258 -3.64 -10.65 -5.77
CA TYR A 258 -4.66 -10.63 -4.74
C TYR A 258 -4.39 -9.56 -3.69
N MET A 259 -3.12 -9.32 -3.34
CA MET A 259 -2.73 -8.38 -2.31
C MET A 259 -1.29 -7.90 -2.41
N ILE A 260 -1.07 -6.72 -1.85
CA ILE A 260 0.25 -6.25 -1.40
C ILE A 260 0.28 -6.44 0.11
N ALA A 261 1.24 -7.19 0.63
CA ALA A 261 1.46 -7.35 2.05
C ALA A 261 2.85 -6.82 2.43
N PHE A 262 2.88 -5.92 3.40
CA PHE A 262 4.09 -5.31 3.96
C PHE A 262 4.46 -6.06 5.23
N PHE A 263 5.73 -6.47 5.33
CA PHE A 263 6.26 -7.16 6.49
C PHE A 263 7.43 -6.40 7.10
N VAL A 264 7.47 -6.42 8.43
CA VAL A 264 8.66 -6.15 9.23
C VAL A 264 9.00 -7.46 9.95
N ASP A 265 10.19 -7.99 9.69
CA ASP A 265 10.55 -9.37 10.03
C ASP A 265 9.48 -10.35 9.53
N ASP A 266 8.84 -11.09 10.43
CA ASP A 266 7.76 -12.04 10.10
C ASP A 266 6.35 -11.49 10.45
N VAL A 267 6.25 -10.18 10.71
CA VAL A 267 5.04 -9.50 11.17
C VAL A 267 4.43 -8.70 10.01
N PRO A 268 3.22 -9.06 9.53
CA PRO A 268 2.52 -8.21 8.58
C PRO A 268 2.12 -6.91 9.27
N ILE A 269 2.56 -5.80 8.71
CA ILE A 269 2.22 -4.46 9.21
C ILE A 269 1.15 -3.79 8.37
N ARG A 270 0.86 -4.27 7.17
CA ARG A 270 -0.21 -3.73 6.30
C ARG A 270 -0.54 -4.72 5.21
N VAL A 271 -1.80 -4.76 4.81
CA VAL A 271 -2.23 -5.42 3.58
C VAL A 271 -3.05 -4.43 2.77
N PHE A 272 -2.86 -4.43 1.45
CA PHE A 272 -3.68 -3.68 0.50
C PHE A 272 -4.25 -4.67 -0.51
N LYS A 273 -5.54 -4.96 -0.42
CA LYS A 273 -6.20 -5.99 -1.23
C LYS A 273 -6.55 -5.45 -2.61
N ASN A 274 -6.39 -6.31 -3.62
CA ASN A 274 -6.94 -6.04 -4.93
C ASN A 274 -8.47 -6.02 -4.86
N SER A 275 -9.04 -4.81 -4.89
CA SER A 275 -10.47 -4.54 -4.77
C SER A 275 -11.04 -3.89 -6.04
N THR A 276 -10.38 -4.13 -7.17
CA THR A 276 -10.74 -3.56 -8.47
C THR A 276 -12.11 -4.03 -8.96
N GLY A 277 -12.40 -5.33 -8.82
CA GLY A 277 -13.59 -5.94 -9.44
C GLY A 277 -14.92 -5.54 -8.80
N ASP A 278 -14.93 -5.27 -7.49
CA ASP A 278 -16.17 -5.11 -6.72
C ASP A 278 -16.27 -3.80 -5.94
N LEU A 279 -15.15 -3.17 -5.55
CA LEU A 279 -15.14 -1.87 -4.88
C LEU A 279 -14.63 -0.73 -5.77
N GLY A 280 -14.15 -1.04 -6.99
CA GLY A 280 -13.63 -0.05 -7.94
C GLY A 280 -12.31 0.61 -7.51
N VAL A 281 -11.64 0.10 -6.48
CA VAL A 281 -10.34 0.61 -6.02
C VAL A 281 -9.25 0.07 -6.96
N ARG A 282 -8.49 0.97 -7.58
CA ARG A 282 -7.35 0.59 -8.46
C ARG A 282 -6.30 -0.20 -7.67
N TYR A 283 -5.52 -1.00 -8.37
CA TYR A 283 -4.48 -1.86 -7.80
C TYR A 283 -3.29 -1.97 -8.76
N PRO A 284 -2.04 -2.10 -8.29
CA PRO A 284 -0.89 -2.32 -9.16
C PRO A 284 -0.90 -3.75 -9.75
N PHE A 285 -1.48 -3.94 -10.95
CA PHE A 285 -1.56 -5.27 -11.57
C PHE A 285 -0.97 -5.39 -12.99
N SER A 286 -0.68 -4.27 -13.66
CA SER A 286 -0.31 -4.28 -15.09
C SER A 286 0.84 -3.34 -15.44
N GLN A 287 1.52 -2.81 -14.44
CA GLN A 287 2.66 -1.91 -14.59
C GLN A 287 3.88 -2.56 -13.93
N PRO A 288 4.84 -3.12 -14.71
CA PRO A 288 6.07 -3.67 -14.17
C PRO A 288 6.87 -2.58 -13.46
N MET A 289 7.32 -2.85 -12.25
CA MET A 289 7.97 -1.88 -11.38
C MET A 289 9.40 -2.28 -11.07
N LYS A 290 10.24 -1.29 -10.82
CA LYS A 290 11.58 -1.49 -10.26
C LYS A 290 11.56 -1.27 -8.76
N LEU A 291 12.48 -1.91 -8.06
CA LEU A 291 12.72 -1.60 -6.67
C LEU A 291 13.81 -0.55 -6.56
N TYR A 292 13.63 0.34 -5.60
CA TYR A 292 14.51 1.45 -5.31
C TYR A 292 14.79 1.48 -3.82
N SER A 293 15.93 2.07 -3.50
CA SER A 293 16.20 2.53 -2.15
C SER A 293 17.04 3.78 -2.19
N SER A 294 16.83 4.66 -1.20
CA SER A 294 17.49 5.95 -1.15
C SER A 294 17.62 6.47 0.27
N LEU A 295 18.57 7.40 0.45
CA LEU A 295 18.70 8.21 1.65
C LEU A 295 18.78 9.68 1.24
N TRP A 296 17.83 10.48 1.73
CA TRP A 296 17.68 11.87 1.29
C TRP A 296 17.10 12.76 2.40
N ASN A 297 17.19 14.07 2.20
CA ASN A 297 16.65 15.09 3.11
C ASN A 297 15.22 15.47 2.73
N ALA A 298 14.32 15.47 3.70
CA ALA A 298 12.90 15.76 3.56
C ALA A 298 12.41 16.69 4.67
N ASP A 299 13.18 17.76 4.91
CA ASP A 299 12.99 18.71 6.01
C ASP A 299 11.58 19.28 6.13
N ASP A 300 10.86 19.38 5.01
CA ASP A 300 9.53 20.00 4.96
C ASP A 300 8.42 19.14 5.57
N TRP A 301 8.66 17.84 5.79
CA TRP A 301 7.60 16.95 6.28
C TRP A 301 8.05 15.77 7.16
N ALA A 302 9.28 15.28 7.04
CA ALA A 302 9.69 14.00 7.64
C ALA A 302 9.54 13.95 9.16
N THR A 303 10.15 14.89 9.90
CA THR A 303 10.18 14.84 11.36
C THR A 303 9.18 15.82 11.97
N ARG A 304 8.22 15.28 12.73
CA ARG A 304 7.12 16.03 13.36
C ARG A 304 6.36 16.92 12.38
N GLY A 305 6.11 16.42 11.17
CA GLY A 305 5.43 17.17 10.10
C GLY A 305 6.26 18.36 9.61
N GLY A 306 7.59 18.22 9.57
CA GLY A 306 8.52 19.23 9.04
C GLY A 306 8.97 20.31 10.04
N ARG A 307 8.60 20.18 11.31
CA ARG A 307 9.00 21.14 12.36
C ARG A 307 10.46 21.00 12.75
N GLU A 308 11.02 19.80 12.62
CA GLU A 308 12.41 19.51 12.98
C GLU A 308 13.23 19.27 11.72
N LYS A 309 14.24 20.12 11.54
CA LYS A 309 15.10 20.16 10.37
C LYS A 309 16.37 19.36 10.59
N THR A 310 16.99 18.93 9.49
CA THR A 310 18.25 18.19 9.52
C THR A 310 19.35 19.05 10.09
N ASP A 311 19.96 18.57 11.17
CA ASP A 311 21.19 19.17 11.67
C ASP A 311 22.38 18.52 10.99
N TRP A 312 22.81 19.15 9.90
CA TRP A 312 23.93 18.72 9.10
C TRP A 312 25.29 18.71 9.83
N ALA A 313 25.40 19.22 11.05
CA ALA A 313 26.59 19.01 11.87
C ALA A 313 26.77 17.53 12.28
N ASN A 314 25.68 16.75 12.23
CA ASN A 314 25.68 15.31 12.49
C ASN A 314 25.93 14.46 11.23
N ALA A 315 26.18 15.09 10.07
CA ALA A 315 26.54 14.38 8.86
C ALA A 315 27.94 13.73 8.97
N PRO A 316 28.18 12.60 8.29
CA PRO A 316 27.26 11.92 7.38
C PRO A 316 26.22 11.06 8.11
N PHE A 317 24.99 11.08 7.59
CA PHE A 317 23.94 10.15 7.98
C PHE A 317 24.12 8.86 7.18
N VAL A 318 24.09 7.70 7.85
CA VAL A 318 24.41 6.41 7.23
C VAL A 318 23.28 5.41 7.42
N ALA A 319 22.67 4.96 6.33
CA ALA A 319 21.72 3.84 6.32
C ALA A 319 22.40 2.60 5.70
N SER A 320 22.26 1.44 6.34
CA SER A 320 22.98 0.22 5.95
C SER A 320 22.02 -0.87 5.47
N TYR A 321 22.43 -1.61 4.44
CA TYR A 321 21.60 -2.56 3.70
C TYR A 321 22.31 -3.90 3.54
N ARG A 322 21.56 -5.00 3.68
CA ARG A 322 22.00 -6.38 3.41
C ARG A 322 20.86 -7.19 2.76
N GLY A 323 21.16 -8.42 2.38
CA GLY A 323 20.17 -9.39 1.87
C GLY A 323 19.86 -9.22 0.39
N PHE A 324 19.44 -8.02 -0.03
CA PHE A 324 19.22 -7.68 -1.45
C PHE A 324 18.34 -8.70 -2.21
N HIS A 325 17.35 -9.27 -1.53
CA HIS A 325 16.55 -10.39 -2.04
C HIS A 325 15.49 -9.92 -3.04
N VAL A 326 15.48 -10.57 -4.20
CA VAL A 326 14.49 -10.39 -5.26
C VAL A 326 14.08 -11.77 -5.76
N ASP A 327 12.81 -12.13 -5.55
CA ASP A 327 12.14 -13.27 -6.19
C ASP A 327 10.85 -12.76 -6.84
N GLY A 328 10.98 -12.19 -8.03
CA GLY A 328 9.88 -11.60 -8.78
C GLY A 328 9.75 -12.17 -10.19
N CYS A 329 8.60 -11.93 -10.82
CA CYS A 329 8.43 -12.23 -12.23
C CYS A 329 9.01 -11.09 -13.05
N GLU A 330 10.21 -11.31 -13.60
CA GLU A 330 10.87 -10.32 -14.44
C GLU A 330 10.04 -10.05 -15.71
N ALA A 331 9.81 -8.77 -16.00
CA ALA A 331 9.02 -8.32 -17.14
C ALA A 331 9.60 -7.00 -17.68
N SER A 332 9.56 -6.81 -19.00
CA SER A 332 10.01 -5.54 -19.60
C SER A 332 9.10 -4.38 -19.15
N ALA A 333 9.57 -3.13 -19.27
CA ALA A 333 8.78 -1.96 -18.85
C ALA A 333 7.46 -1.81 -19.62
N GLU A 334 7.39 -2.34 -20.84
CA GLU A 334 6.23 -2.31 -21.73
C GLU A 334 5.27 -3.49 -21.52
N ALA A 335 5.70 -4.52 -20.80
CA ALA A 335 4.89 -5.69 -20.53
C ALA A 335 3.68 -5.31 -19.68
N ARG A 336 2.55 -5.98 -19.92
CA ARG A 336 1.30 -5.78 -19.16
C ARG A 336 0.89 -6.99 -18.33
N TYR A 337 1.67 -8.06 -18.41
CA TYR A 337 1.45 -9.31 -17.71
C TYR A 337 2.78 -10.01 -17.43
N CYS A 338 2.78 -10.89 -16.43
CA CYS A 338 3.89 -11.79 -16.12
C CYS A 338 3.72 -13.08 -16.96
N ALA A 339 4.76 -13.50 -17.70
CA ALA A 339 4.68 -14.68 -18.56
C ALA A 339 4.40 -15.98 -17.79
N THR A 340 4.81 -16.05 -16.53
CA THR A 340 4.59 -17.19 -15.63
C THR A 340 3.46 -16.96 -14.64
N GLN A 341 2.54 -16.03 -14.92
CA GLN A 341 1.44 -15.69 -14.02
C GLN A 341 0.58 -16.92 -13.71
N GLY A 342 0.27 -17.13 -12.43
CA GLY A 342 -0.49 -18.29 -11.95
C GLY A 342 0.36 -19.52 -11.63
N ALA A 343 1.59 -19.61 -12.16
CA ALA A 343 2.51 -20.70 -11.90
C ALA A 343 3.51 -20.40 -10.77
N ARG A 344 3.62 -19.14 -10.33
CA ARG A 344 4.55 -18.74 -9.26
C ARG A 344 4.01 -19.17 -7.90
N TRP A 345 4.91 -19.36 -6.94
CA TRP A 345 4.52 -19.80 -5.61
C TRP A 345 3.59 -18.79 -4.92
N TRP A 346 3.79 -17.49 -5.14
CA TRP A 346 2.93 -16.44 -4.58
C TRP A 346 1.55 -16.33 -5.23
N ASP A 347 1.27 -17.08 -6.31
CA ASP A 347 -0.06 -17.13 -6.94
C ASP A 347 -0.91 -18.30 -6.40
N GLN A 348 -0.31 -19.19 -5.61
CA GLN A 348 -0.98 -20.36 -5.07
C GLN A 348 -2.00 -19.97 -3.99
N PRO A 349 -3.02 -20.81 -3.73
CA PRO A 349 -4.10 -20.52 -2.77
C PRO A 349 -3.59 -20.00 -1.42
N GLU A 350 -2.43 -20.46 -0.99
CA GLU A 350 -1.79 -20.13 0.28
C GLU A 350 -1.34 -18.67 0.42
N PHE A 351 -1.29 -17.93 -0.68
CA PHE A 351 -0.82 -16.56 -0.72
C PHE A 351 -1.87 -15.58 -1.24
N ARG A 352 -3.12 -16.03 -1.38
CA ARG A 352 -4.25 -15.15 -1.77
C ARG A 352 -4.74 -14.29 -0.60
N ASP A 353 -4.49 -14.75 0.62
CA ASP A 353 -4.83 -14.03 1.84
C ASP A 353 -3.80 -14.27 2.95
N LEU A 354 -3.80 -13.41 3.96
CA LEU A 354 -3.09 -13.65 5.20
C LEU A 354 -3.83 -14.72 6.01
N ASP A 355 -3.07 -15.55 6.73
CA ASP A 355 -3.66 -16.52 7.65
C ASP A 355 -4.22 -15.84 8.92
N GLY A 356 -4.97 -16.61 9.72
CA GLY A 356 -5.56 -16.09 10.96
C GLY A 356 -4.54 -15.64 12.01
N ALA A 357 -3.33 -16.21 12.05
CA ALA A 357 -2.25 -15.79 12.95
C ALA A 357 -1.60 -14.49 12.47
N GLN A 358 -1.35 -14.37 11.17
CA GLN A 358 -0.89 -13.15 10.52
C GLN A 358 -1.87 -12.00 10.73
N TYR A 359 -3.17 -12.23 10.61
CA TYR A 359 -4.17 -11.20 10.92
C TYR A 359 -4.21 -10.80 12.39
N ARG A 360 -3.94 -11.71 13.33
CA ARG A 360 -3.81 -11.35 14.76
C ARG A 360 -2.59 -10.45 15.00
N LYS A 361 -1.46 -10.78 14.39
CA LYS A 361 -0.25 -9.92 14.41
C LYS A 361 -0.53 -8.54 13.81
N LEU A 362 -1.17 -8.48 12.64
CA LEU A 362 -1.55 -7.22 12.00
C LEU A 362 -2.45 -6.39 12.91
N LYS A 363 -3.44 -7.01 13.55
CA LYS A 363 -4.32 -6.32 14.50
C LYS A 363 -3.53 -5.73 15.68
N GLU A 364 -2.55 -6.45 16.21
CA GLU A 364 -1.70 -5.92 17.27
C GLU A 364 -0.90 -4.68 16.81
N VAL A 365 -0.39 -4.69 15.57
CA VAL A 365 0.28 -3.52 14.96
C VAL A 365 -0.69 -2.33 14.85
N ARG A 366 -1.93 -2.57 14.41
CA ARG A 366 -2.98 -1.55 14.36
C ARG A 366 -3.27 -0.97 15.73
N ASP A 367 -3.50 -1.82 16.73
CA ASP A 367 -3.95 -1.40 18.06
C ASP A 367 -2.85 -0.69 18.86
N ARG A 368 -1.58 -1.11 18.74
CA ARG A 368 -0.51 -0.71 19.67
C ARG A 368 0.53 0.22 19.06
N TYR A 369 0.76 0.13 17.76
CA TYR A 369 1.91 0.77 17.11
C TYR A 369 1.53 1.81 16.06
N THR A 370 0.29 1.79 15.57
CA THR A 370 -0.16 2.71 14.52
C THR A 370 -0.48 4.08 15.09
N ILE A 371 0.20 5.11 14.58
CA ILE A 371 0.08 6.51 15.01
C ILE A 371 -0.59 7.41 13.96
N TYR A 372 -0.67 6.97 12.72
CA TYR A 372 -1.46 7.61 11.66
C TYR A 372 -1.99 6.53 10.73
N ASN A 373 -3.24 6.68 10.32
CA ASN A 373 -3.88 5.80 9.35
C ASN A 373 -4.90 6.57 8.52
N TYR A 374 -4.66 6.67 7.22
CA TYR A 374 -5.54 7.36 6.27
C TYR A 374 -7.00 6.87 6.34
N CYS A 375 -7.24 5.59 6.63
CA CYS A 375 -8.58 5.02 6.75
C CYS A 375 -9.44 5.67 7.85
N THR A 376 -8.79 6.16 8.91
CA THR A 376 -9.44 6.76 10.08
C THR A 376 -9.30 8.29 10.14
N ASP A 377 -8.53 8.88 9.23
CA ASP A 377 -8.36 10.33 9.12
C ASP A 377 -9.62 10.96 8.48
N ARG A 378 -10.52 11.49 9.32
CA ARG A 378 -11.78 12.08 8.88
C ARG A 378 -11.63 13.51 8.36
N ASP A 379 -10.53 14.17 8.66
CA ASP A 379 -10.23 15.51 8.15
C ASP A 379 -9.85 15.42 6.67
N ARG A 380 -9.04 14.41 6.31
CA ARG A 380 -8.68 14.13 4.91
C ARG A 380 -9.75 13.34 4.17
N TYR A 381 -10.35 12.35 4.83
CA TYR A 381 -11.34 11.45 4.25
C TYR A 381 -12.66 11.50 5.02
N ALA A 382 -13.52 12.45 4.64
CA ALA A 382 -14.88 12.56 5.17
C ALA A 382 -15.66 11.23 5.05
N THR A 383 -15.45 10.51 3.94
CA THR A 383 -15.90 9.13 3.75
C THR A 383 -14.69 8.21 3.73
N MET A 384 -14.74 7.15 4.53
CA MET A 384 -13.67 6.14 4.60
C MET A 384 -13.43 5.51 3.21
N PRO A 385 -12.16 5.37 2.78
CA PRO A 385 -11.83 4.68 1.54
C PRO A 385 -12.40 3.23 1.51
N PRO A 386 -12.92 2.75 0.37
CA PRO A 386 -13.64 1.47 0.30
C PRO A 386 -12.82 0.25 0.71
N GLU A 387 -11.51 0.26 0.46
CA GLU A 387 -10.58 -0.85 0.74
C GLU A 387 -10.40 -1.10 2.25
N CYS A 388 -10.55 -0.07 3.08
CA CYS A 388 -10.12 -0.08 4.49
C CYS A 388 -10.73 -1.21 5.33
N ALA A 389 -12.01 -1.51 5.13
CA ALA A 389 -12.68 -2.59 5.86
C ALA A 389 -12.18 -3.98 5.43
N ARG A 390 -11.87 -4.15 4.14
CA ARG A 390 -11.33 -5.41 3.60
C ARG A 390 -9.87 -5.61 4.01
N ASP A 391 -9.11 -4.53 4.04
CA ASP A 391 -7.71 -4.51 4.44
C ASP A 391 -7.54 -4.70 5.96
N ARG A 392 -8.64 -4.59 6.73
CA ARG A 392 -8.67 -4.64 8.21
C ARG A 392 -7.84 -3.54 8.84
N ASP A 393 -7.92 -2.36 8.24
CA ASP A 393 -7.29 -1.15 8.72
C ASP A 393 -8.16 -0.36 9.72
N VAL A 394 -9.37 -0.84 10.01
CA VAL A 394 -10.34 -0.24 10.95
C VAL A 394 -11.02 -1.26 11.85
#